data_AF-A0A3D0PA92-F1
#
_entry.id   AF-A0A3D0PA92-F1
#
_cell.length_a   1.000
_cell.length_b   1.000
_cell.length_c   1.000
_cell.angle_alpha   90.00
_cell.angle_beta   90.00
_cell.angle_gamma   90.00
#
_symmetry.space_group_name_H-M   'P 1'
#
loop_
_entity.id
_entity.type
_entity.pdbx_description
1 polymer ?
#
loop_
_entity_poly.entity_id
_entity_poly.type
_entity_poly.pdbx_seq_one_letter_code
_entity_poly.pdbx_strand_id
1 'polypeptide(L)'
;LNEAELAAATSQGLPATTLSTLVGVADGPAGLQQAVTRLQSAAEAAVREGKTILVLSDRGVTASHTTIPALLAVGAVHHHLLRLGLRLQTSIVVDTAQCWSTHHLACLIGFGASAVCPWLTWETSRHWL
;
A
#
# COMPACT_ATOMS: atom_id res chain seq x y z
N LEU A 1 4.14 6.42 10.55
CA LEU A 1 2.78 6.65 11.04
C LEU A 1 2.38 5.52 11.96
N ASN A 2 1.67 5.81 13.05
CA ASN A 2 0.87 4.82 13.78
C ASN A 2 -0.56 4.72 13.19
N GLU A 3 -1.39 3.80 13.68
CA GLU A 3 -2.73 3.56 13.11
C GLU A 3 -3.68 4.75 13.34
N ALA A 4 -3.56 5.44 14.46
CA ALA A 4 -4.38 6.61 14.77
C ALA A 4 -4.05 7.79 13.82
N GLU A 5 -2.76 8.02 13.55
CA GLU A 5 -2.30 9.01 12.58
C GLU A 5 -2.75 8.68 11.15
N LEU A 6 -2.72 7.40 10.75
CA LEU A 6 -3.23 6.97 9.46
C LEU A 6 -4.74 7.24 9.34
N ALA A 7 -5.52 6.86 10.36
CA ALA A 7 -6.95 7.11 10.40
C ALA A 7 -7.26 8.62 10.34
N ALA A 8 -6.50 9.44 11.08
CA ALA A 8 -6.61 10.89 11.04
C ALA A 8 -6.32 11.43 9.63
N ALA A 9 -5.24 11.00 8.98
CA ALA A 9 -4.89 11.44 7.63
C ALA A 9 -5.99 11.14 6.59
N THR A 10 -6.70 10.02 6.74
CA THR A 10 -7.81 9.65 5.84
C THR A 10 -9.14 10.34 6.17
N SER A 11 -9.31 10.88 7.37
CA SER A 11 -10.56 11.49 7.85
C SER A 11 -10.58 13.01 7.81
N GLN A 12 -9.42 13.66 7.66
CA GLN A 12 -9.28 15.13 7.61
C GLN A 12 -9.77 15.79 6.30
N GLY A 13 -10.75 15.19 5.60
CA GLY A 13 -11.40 15.75 4.42
C GLY A 13 -10.61 15.65 3.11
N LEU A 14 -9.44 15.00 3.13
CA LEU A 14 -8.72 14.66 1.90
C LEU A 14 -9.36 13.42 1.25
N PRO A 15 -9.69 13.45 -0.05
CA PRO A 15 -10.25 12.29 -0.75
C PRO A 15 -9.27 11.11 -0.75
N ALA A 16 -9.43 10.20 0.21
CA ALA A 16 -8.61 9.00 0.34
C ALA A 16 -9.37 7.75 -0.16
N THR A 17 -8.62 6.75 -0.62
CA THR A 17 -9.14 5.41 -0.81
C THR A 17 -8.10 4.37 -0.38
N THR A 18 -8.59 3.22 0.09
CA THR A 18 -7.73 2.08 0.44
C THR A 18 -7.82 1.03 -0.65
N LEU A 19 -6.66 0.65 -1.17
CA LEU A 19 -6.48 -0.39 -2.19
C LEU A 19 -5.83 -1.60 -1.53
N SER A 20 -6.51 -2.74 -1.63
CA SER A 20 -5.99 -4.00 -1.09
C SER A 20 -4.80 -4.51 -1.92
N THR A 21 -3.75 -4.97 -1.25
CA THR A 21 -2.62 -5.67 -1.87
C THR A 21 -2.72 -7.19 -1.77
N LEU A 22 -3.88 -7.72 -1.36
CA LEU A 22 -4.09 -9.16 -1.17
C LEU A 22 -4.14 -9.93 -2.51
N VAL A 23 -3.65 -11.16 -2.45
CA VAL A 23 -3.58 -12.14 -3.55
C VAL A 23 -4.15 -13.46 -3.05
N GLY A 24 -5.06 -14.09 -3.81
CA GLY A 24 -5.58 -15.39 -3.46
C GLY A 24 -4.49 -16.46 -3.61
N VAL A 25 -4.30 -17.30 -2.60
CA VAL A 25 -3.33 -18.42 -2.68
C VAL A 25 -3.76 -19.42 -3.76
N ALA A 26 -5.08 -19.56 -3.98
CA ALA A 26 -5.65 -20.43 -5.01
C ALA A 26 -5.44 -19.91 -6.45
N ASP A 27 -5.03 -18.65 -6.63
CA ASP A 27 -4.83 -18.04 -7.97
C ASP A 27 -3.57 -18.58 -8.68
N GLY A 28 -2.77 -19.39 -7.97
CA GLY A 28 -1.62 -20.08 -8.53
C GLY A 28 -0.49 -19.14 -8.97
N PRO A 29 0.42 -19.61 -9.86
CA PRO A 29 1.62 -18.86 -10.24
C PRO A 29 1.36 -17.50 -10.89
N ALA A 30 0.21 -17.35 -11.56
CA ALA A 30 -0.17 -16.10 -12.24
C ALA A 30 -0.83 -15.08 -11.30
N GLY A 31 -1.25 -15.49 -10.09
CA GLY A 31 -2.02 -14.66 -9.17
C GLY A 31 -1.32 -13.37 -8.79
N LEU A 32 0.00 -13.43 -8.53
CA LEU A 32 0.78 -12.24 -8.18
C LEU A 32 0.80 -11.22 -9.33
N GLN A 33 1.04 -11.67 -10.57
CA GLN A 33 1.08 -10.78 -11.73
C GLN A 33 -0.28 -10.12 -11.95
N GLN A 34 -1.36 -10.89 -11.88
CA GLN A 34 -2.73 -10.38 -12.03
C GLN A 34 -3.08 -9.38 -10.92
N ALA A 35 -2.69 -9.66 -9.68
CA ALA A 35 -2.93 -8.76 -8.55
C ALA A 35 -2.17 -7.44 -8.71
N VAL A 36 -0.93 -7.46 -9.20
CA VAL A 36 -0.17 -6.23 -9.49
C VAL A 36 -0.84 -5.42 -10.60
N THR A 37 -1.27 -6.05 -11.69
CA THR A 37 -2.00 -5.36 -12.77
C THR A 37 -3.32 -4.76 -12.26
N ARG A 38 -4.09 -5.53 -11.48
CA ARG A 38 -5.33 -5.05 -10.83
C ARG A 38 -5.06 -3.85 -9.93
N LEU A 39 -3.98 -3.89 -9.14
CA LEU A 39 -3.61 -2.78 -8.26
C LEU A 39 -3.25 -1.51 -9.05
N GLN A 40 -2.51 -1.65 -10.15
CA GLN A 40 -2.18 -0.54 -11.05
C GLN A 40 -3.44 0.10 -11.65
N SER A 41 -4.36 -0.72 -12.17
CA SER A 41 -5.62 -0.24 -12.74
C SER A 41 -6.52 0.42 -11.69
N ALA A 42 -6.62 -0.16 -10.49
CA ALA A 42 -7.41 0.42 -9.40
C ALA A 42 -6.83 1.75 -8.90
N ALA A 43 -5.49 1.85 -8.82
CA ALA A 43 -4.81 3.09 -8.47
C ALA A 43 -5.04 4.17 -9.53
N GLU A 44 -4.94 3.84 -10.81
CA GLU A 44 -5.24 4.77 -11.89
C GLU A 44 -6.68 5.29 -11.81
N ALA A 45 -7.66 4.38 -11.69
CA ALA A 45 -9.07 4.74 -11.61
C ALA A 45 -9.34 5.67 -10.41
N ALA A 46 -8.81 5.34 -9.23
CA ALA A 46 -8.94 6.15 -8.04
C ALA A 46 -8.39 7.57 -8.22
N VAL A 47 -7.21 7.72 -8.84
CA VAL A 47 -6.64 9.06 -9.08
C VAL A 47 -7.49 9.85 -10.06
N ARG A 48 -8.00 9.21 -11.12
CA ARG A 48 -8.90 9.86 -12.08
C ARG A 48 -10.24 10.27 -11.47
N GLU A 49 -10.70 9.57 -10.44
CA GLU A 49 -11.86 9.94 -9.62
C GLU A 49 -11.55 11.07 -8.61
N GLY A 50 -10.33 11.61 -8.60
CA GLY A 50 -9.92 12.71 -7.74
C GLY A 50 -9.46 12.29 -6.34
N LYS A 51 -9.11 11.01 -6.13
CA LYS A 51 -8.49 10.57 -4.87
C LYS A 51 -7.07 11.12 -4.78
N THR A 52 -6.80 11.89 -3.74
CA THR A 52 -5.51 12.55 -3.47
C THR A 52 -4.62 11.73 -2.54
N ILE A 53 -5.17 10.70 -1.89
CA ILE A 53 -4.41 9.74 -1.08
C ILE A 53 -4.81 8.31 -1.48
N LEU A 54 -3.82 7.52 -1.88
CA LEU A 54 -3.97 6.07 -2.07
C LEU A 54 -3.29 5.35 -0.91
N VAL A 55 -4.06 4.59 -0.13
CA VAL A 55 -3.52 3.71 0.91
C VAL A 55 -3.40 2.30 0.34
N LEU A 56 -2.17 1.79 0.19
CA LEU A 56 -1.92 0.40 -0.18
C LEU A 56 -1.87 -0.43 1.11
N SER A 57 -2.81 -1.35 1.31
CA SER A 57 -2.93 -2.09 2.56
C SER A 57 -2.89 -3.60 2.38
N ASP A 58 -2.09 -4.26 3.22
CA ASP A 58 -2.03 -5.72 3.34
C ASP A 58 -2.87 -6.28 4.50
N ARG A 59 -3.76 -5.47 5.09
CA ARG A 59 -4.71 -5.96 6.09
C ARG A 59 -5.62 -7.03 5.48
N GLY A 60 -5.81 -8.13 6.22
CA GLY A 60 -6.62 -9.27 5.78
C GLY A 60 -5.82 -10.45 5.21
N VAL A 61 -4.49 -10.49 5.43
CA VAL A 61 -3.70 -11.70 5.21
C VAL A 61 -4.25 -12.85 6.06
N THR A 62 -4.49 -13.99 5.40
CA THR A 62 -5.05 -15.21 6.00
C THR A 62 -4.43 -16.44 5.32
N ALA A 63 -4.79 -17.65 5.75
CA ALA A 63 -4.33 -18.87 5.10
C ALA A 63 -4.73 -18.97 3.60
N SER A 64 -5.80 -18.28 3.19
CA SER A 64 -6.28 -18.27 1.79
C SER A 64 -5.83 -17.04 1.00
N HIS A 65 -5.32 -16.00 1.67
CA HIS A 65 -4.89 -14.75 1.05
C HIS A 65 -3.48 -14.37 1.50
N THR A 66 -2.55 -14.37 0.56
CA THR A 66 -1.25 -13.74 0.74
C THR A 66 -1.31 -12.26 0.31
N THR A 67 -0.18 -11.56 0.30
CA THR A 67 -0.09 -10.17 -0.12
C THR A 67 1.03 -9.97 -1.14
N ILE A 68 0.85 -9.00 -2.04
CA ILE A 68 1.95 -8.46 -2.83
C ILE A 68 3.01 -7.93 -1.86
N PRO A 69 4.31 -8.20 -2.08
CA PRO A 69 5.37 -7.58 -1.31
C PRO A 69 5.24 -6.05 -1.34
N ALA A 70 5.25 -5.39 -0.18
CA ALA A 70 4.92 -3.97 -0.09
C ALA A 70 5.79 -3.08 -1.01
N LEU A 71 7.09 -3.38 -1.11
CA LEU A 71 8.01 -2.67 -2.00
C LEU A 71 7.62 -2.82 -3.49
N LEU A 72 7.19 -4.02 -3.90
CA LEU A 72 6.71 -4.28 -5.26
C LEU A 72 5.40 -3.53 -5.52
N ALA A 73 4.45 -3.56 -4.58
CA ALA A 73 3.19 -2.84 -4.70
C ALA A 73 3.41 -1.32 -4.90
N VAL A 74 4.27 -0.73 -4.07
CA VAL A 74 4.63 0.70 -4.17
C VAL A 74 5.29 1.00 -5.51
N GLY A 75 6.36 0.28 -5.88
CA GLY A 75 7.07 0.52 -7.12
C GLY A 75 6.18 0.36 -8.35
N ALA A 76 5.33 -0.67 -8.36
CA ALA A 76 4.40 -0.92 -9.45
C ALA A 76 3.39 0.22 -9.65
N VAL A 77 2.78 0.71 -8.57
CA VAL A 77 1.82 1.84 -8.62
C VAL A 77 2.55 3.15 -8.93
N HIS A 78 3.68 3.41 -8.27
CA HIS A 78 4.48 4.62 -8.44
C HIS A 78 4.88 4.83 -9.91
N HIS A 79 5.53 3.83 -10.51
CA HIS A 79 5.97 3.93 -11.90
C HIS A 79 4.81 3.90 -12.89
N HIS A 80 3.71 3.21 -12.58
CA HIS A 80 2.50 3.25 -13.42
C HIS A 80 1.90 4.65 -13.48
N LEU A 81 1.67 5.28 -12.34
CA LEU A 81 1.13 6.64 -12.28
C LEU A 81 2.10 7.66 -12.88
N LEU A 82 3.41 7.46 -12.76
CA LEU A 82 4.40 8.32 -13.43
C LEU A 82 4.29 8.25 -14.95
N ARG A 83 4.21 7.03 -15.53
CA ARG A 83 4.06 6.85 -16.99
C ARG A 83 2.79 7.50 -17.55
N LEU A 84 1.75 7.59 -16.72
CA LEU A 84 0.47 8.22 -17.08
C LEU A 84 0.39 9.72 -16.75
N GLY A 85 1.42 10.31 -16.14
CA GLY A 85 1.40 11.71 -15.69
C GLY A 85 0.46 11.99 -14.50
N LEU A 86 0.04 10.94 -13.77
CA LEU A 86 -0.91 11.02 -12.66
C LEU A 86 -0.23 11.10 -11.29
N ARG A 87 1.08 10.79 -11.17
CA ARG A 87 1.77 10.68 -9.88
C ARG A 87 1.74 11.95 -9.03
N LEU A 88 1.68 13.13 -9.65
CA LEU A 88 1.63 14.41 -8.93
C LEU A 88 0.25 14.73 -8.33
N GLN A 89 -0.79 13.97 -8.69
CA GLN A 89 -2.17 14.22 -8.27
C GLN A 89 -2.54 13.46 -6.98
N THR A 90 -1.68 12.54 -6.52
CA THR A 90 -1.95 11.75 -5.32
C THR A 90 -0.69 11.47 -4.51
N SER A 91 -0.83 11.26 -3.20
CA SER A 91 0.16 10.63 -2.34
C SER A 91 -0.07 9.13 -2.26
N ILE A 92 1.00 8.36 -2.03
CA ILE A 92 0.93 6.91 -1.81
C ILE A 92 1.30 6.66 -0.35
N VAL A 93 0.40 6.06 0.42
CA VAL A 93 0.63 5.66 1.81
C VAL A 93 0.62 4.14 1.87
N VAL A 94 1.54 3.56 2.62
CA VAL A 94 1.69 2.10 2.74
C VAL A 94 1.30 1.68 4.14
N ASP A 95 0.24 0.89 4.27
CA ASP A 95 -0.18 0.26 5.52
C ASP A 95 0.19 -1.22 5.45
N THR A 96 1.32 -1.61 6.05
CA THR A 96 1.92 -2.93 5.81
C THR A 96 2.43 -3.63 7.06
N ALA A 97 2.27 -4.96 7.07
CA ALA A 97 2.89 -5.87 8.02
C ALA A 97 4.40 -6.11 7.74
N GLN A 98 4.87 -5.78 6.54
CA GLN A 98 6.17 -6.21 6.01
C GLN A 98 7.32 -5.20 6.27
N CYS A 99 7.14 -4.23 7.18
CA CYS A 99 8.09 -3.14 7.41
C CYS A 99 8.46 -2.98 8.89
N TRP A 100 9.57 -3.58 9.32
CA TRP A 100 10.07 -3.51 10.72
C TRP A 100 11.51 -3.00 10.85
N SER A 101 12.23 -2.81 9.73
CA SER A 101 13.61 -2.32 9.74
C SER A 101 13.71 -0.93 9.12
N THR A 102 14.76 -0.19 9.48
CA THR A 102 15.09 1.10 8.87
C THR A 102 15.30 0.96 7.36
N HIS A 103 15.90 -0.13 6.90
CA HIS A 103 16.08 -0.42 5.48
C HIS A 103 14.75 -0.59 4.74
N HIS A 104 13.78 -1.34 5.32
CA HIS A 104 12.46 -1.49 4.70
C HIS A 104 11.77 -0.14 4.53
N LEU A 105 11.81 0.71 5.57
CA LEU A 105 11.25 2.05 5.50
C LEU A 105 11.94 2.89 4.42
N ALA A 106 13.28 2.88 4.37
CA ALA A 106 14.06 3.61 3.39
C ALA A 106 13.74 3.17 1.94
N CYS A 107 13.63 1.87 1.69
CA CYS A 107 13.26 1.33 0.38
C CYS A 107 11.85 1.77 -0.04
N LEU A 108 10.87 1.69 0.86
CA LEU A 108 9.49 2.08 0.55
C LEU A 108 9.41 3.56 0.17
N ILE A 109 10.03 4.44 0.95
CA ILE A 109 10.08 5.88 0.66
C ILE A 109 10.85 6.13 -0.65
N GLY A 110 12.01 5.51 -0.83
CA GLY A 110 12.84 5.67 -2.03
C GLY A 110 12.16 5.22 -3.33
N PHE A 111 11.28 4.22 -3.26
CA PHE A 111 10.49 3.75 -4.41
C PHE A 111 9.15 4.48 -4.59
N GLY A 112 8.87 5.50 -3.78
CA GLY A 112 7.79 6.46 -4.05
C GLY A 112 6.64 6.48 -3.07
N ALA A 113 6.73 5.79 -1.93
CA ALA A 113 5.81 5.99 -0.81
C ALA A 113 6.02 7.38 -0.19
N SER A 114 4.93 8.07 0.11
CA SER A 114 4.94 9.35 0.83
C SER A 114 4.91 9.16 2.34
N ALA A 115 4.29 8.07 2.83
CA ALA A 115 4.29 7.70 4.23
C ALA A 115 4.11 6.18 4.40
N VAL A 116 4.52 5.67 5.55
CA VAL A 116 4.41 4.25 5.89
C VAL A 116 3.81 4.09 7.29
N CYS A 117 2.82 3.22 7.41
CA CYS A 117 2.20 2.72 8.63
C CYS A 117 2.57 1.22 8.79
N PRO A 118 3.62 0.91 9.56
CA PRO A 118 4.06 -0.46 9.80
C PRO A 118 3.21 -1.12 10.89
N TRP A 119 1.95 -1.44 10.60
CA TRP A 119 0.97 -1.82 11.62
C TRP A 119 1.38 -3.06 12.43
N LEU A 120 1.95 -4.09 11.79
CA LEU A 120 2.36 -5.30 12.50
C LEU A 120 3.59 -5.06 13.37
N THR A 121 4.47 -4.14 12.98
CA THR A 121 5.62 -3.74 13.81
C THR A 121 5.15 -3.08 15.09
N TRP A 122 4.19 -2.15 15.00
CA TRP A 122 3.57 -1.54 16.17
C TRP A 122 2.88 -2.57 17.05
N GLU A 123 2.12 -3.49 16.44
CA GLU A 123 1.45 -4.56 17.17
C GLU A 123 2.45 -5.49 17.88
N THR A 124 3.54 -5.83 17.21
CA THR A 124 4.62 -6.63 17.79
C THR A 124 5.27 -5.90 18.96
N SER A 125 5.53 -4.60 18.84
CA SER A 125 6.06 -3.79 19.95
C SER A 125 5.10 -3.69 21.14
N ARG A 126 3.78 -3.65 20.91
CA ARG A 126 2.77 -3.68 22.00
C ARG A 126 2.76 -5.01 22.76
N HIS A 127 3.09 -6.10 22.07
CA HIS A 127 3.16 -7.45 22.64
C HIS A 127 4.59 -7.86 23.00
N TRP A 128 5.54 -6.91 22.93
CA TRP A 128 6.91 -7.14 23.32
C TRP A 128 7.00 -7.00 24.84
N LEU A 129 7.51 -8.06 25.48
CA LEU A 129 7.52 -8.30 26.93
C LEU A 129 7.89 -7.08 27.80
#